data_AF-A0A426RI70-F1
#
_entry.id   AF-A0A426RI70-F1
#
_cell.length_a   1.000
_cell.length_b   1.000
_cell.length_c   1.000
_cell.angle_alpha   90.00
_cell.angle_beta   90.00
_cell.angle_gamma   90.00
#
_symmetry.space_group_name_H-M   'P 1'
#
loop_
_entity.id
_entity.type
_entity.pdbx_description
1 polymer ?
#
loop_
_entity_poly.entity_id
_entity_poly.type
_entity_poly.pdbx_seq_one_letter_code
_entity_poly.pdbx_strand_id
1 'polypeptide(L)' 'MLQDYGFLRVHQSHLINPQFVKGIWKRDGDTMMMKDDREIPVSRQKRNEINGILESMLLFK' A
#
# COMPACT_ATOMS: atom_id res chain seq x y z
N MET A 1 9.48 13.80 -3.72
CA MET A 1 9.08 14.07 -2.33
C MET A 1 7.60 14.41 -2.37
N LEU A 2 6.74 13.47 -2.00
CA LEU A 2 5.27 13.58 -2.03
C LEU A 2 4.62 12.95 -0.78
N GLN A 3 5.45 12.48 0.17
CA GLN A 3 4.99 11.81 1.39
C GLN A 3 4.17 12.75 2.29
N ASP A 4 4.54 14.04 2.33
CA ASP A 4 3.84 15.04 3.14
C ASP A 4 2.40 15.31 2.67
N TYR A 5 2.07 14.90 1.43
CA TYR A 5 0.72 14.99 0.85
C TYR A 5 -0.10 13.72 1.08
N GLY A 6 0.33 12.83 1.97
CA GLY A 6 -0.38 11.59 2.30
C GLY A 6 -0.15 10.45 1.31
N PHE A 7 0.80 10.58 0.37
CA PHE A 7 1.19 9.46 -0.47
C PHE A 7 2.14 8.51 0.26
N LEU A 8 1.87 7.21 0.14
CA LEU A 8 2.65 6.15 0.75
C LEU A 8 3.66 5.60 -0.26
N ARG A 9 4.92 5.45 0.16
CA ARG A 9 5.98 4.87 -0.66
C ARG A 9 6.07 3.36 -0.44
N VAL A 10 5.58 2.59 -1.40
CA VAL A 10 5.45 1.12 -1.29
C VAL A 10 6.57 0.34 -1.98
N HIS A 11 7.23 0.95 -2.96
CA HIS A 11 8.40 0.42 -3.67
C HIS A 11 9.45 1.52 -3.91
N GLN A 12 10.65 1.16 -4.37
CA GLN A 12 11.67 2.15 -4.73
C GLN A 12 11.22 3.08 -5.87
N SER A 13 10.39 2.55 -6.78
CA SER A 13 9.85 3.25 -7.94
C SER A 13 8.37 3.62 -7.81
N HIS A 14 7.66 3.14 -6.78
CA HIS A 14 6.21 3.31 -6.67
C HIS A 14 5.82 4.10 -5.43
N LEU A 15 4.94 5.07 -5.66
CA LEU A 15 4.27 5.89 -4.67
C LEU A 15 2.78 5.78 -4.94
N ILE A 16 1.97 5.53 -3.92
CA ILE A 16 0.54 5.30 -4.06
C ILE A 16 -0.25 6.17 -3.08
N ASN A 17 -1.50 6.48 -3.42
CA ASN A 17 -2.42 7.10 -2.48
C ASN A 17 -3.17 5.98 -1.71
N PRO A 18 -2.95 5.84 -0.38
CA PRO A 18 -3.54 4.76 0.41
C PRO A 18 -5.09 4.82 0.46
N GLN A 19 -5.70 5.99 0.24
CA GLN A 19 -7.16 6.13 0.18
C GLN A 19 -7.80 5.40 -1.02
N PHE A 20 -6.98 5.07 -2.02
CA PHE A 20 -7.37 4.36 -3.24
C PHE A 20 -6.90 2.91 -3.26
N VAL A 21 -6.39 2.40 -2.13
CA VAL A 21 -6.09 0.97 -1.99
C VAL A 21 -7.40 0.21 -1.77
N LYS A 22 -7.57 -0.88 -2.53
CA LYS A 22 -8.69 -1.81 -2.40
C LYS A 22 -8.41 -2.85 -1.32
N GLY A 23 -7.16 -3.32 -1.24
CA GLY A 23 -6.70 -4.22 -0.20
C GLY A 23 -5.34 -4.85 -0.54
N ILE A 24 -4.73 -5.48 0.46
CA ILE A 24 -3.52 -6.29 0.28
C ILE A 24 -3.91 -7.75 0.28
N TRP A 25 -3.41 -8.51 -0.68
CA TRP A 25 -3.65 -9.95 -0.75
C TRP A 25 -2.62 -10.66 0.11
N LYS A 26 -3.07 -11.25 1.23
CA LYS A 26 -2.23 -12.06 2.14
C LYS A 26 -1.64 -13.31 1.49
N ARG A 27 -2.15 -13.71 0.31
CA ARG A 27 -1.78 -14.94 -0.37
C ARG A 27 -0.35 -14.91 -0.94
N ASP A 28 0.08 -13.75 -1.45
CA ASP A 28 1.46 -13.56 -1.93
C ASP A 28 2.17 -12.39 -1.23
N GLY A 29 1.45 -11.37 -0.73
CA GLY A 29 2.01 -10.27 0.05
C GLY A 29 3.03 -9.36 -0.68
N ASP A 30 3.44 -9.74 -1.89
CA ASP A 30 4.42 -9.04 -2.71
C ASP A 30 3.77 -7.96 -3.59
N THR A 31 2.43 -7.93 -3.67
CA THR A 31 1.63 -6.96 -4.41
C THR A 31 0.42 -6.46 -3.61
N MET A 32 0.02 -5.22 -3.88
CA MET A 32 -1.23 -4.63 -3.38
C MET A 32 -2.18 -4.30 -4.52
N MET A 33 -3.48 -4.33 -4.24
CA MET A 33 -4.53 -4.05 -5.21
C MET A 33 -5.08 -2.64 -5.00
N MET A 34 -5.06 -1.84 -6.07
CA MET A 34 -5.67 -0.52 -6.12
C MET A 34 -7.15 -0.61 -6.52
N LYS A 35 -7.92 0.45 -6.30
CA LYS A 35 -9.36 0.50 -6.65
C LYS A 35 -9.66 0.39 -8.15
N ASP A 36 -8.69 0.70 -8.99
CA ASP A 36 -8.72 0.54 -10.44
C ASP A 36 -8.25 -0.85 -10.90
N ASP A 37 -8.21 -1.82 -9.98
CA ASP A 37 -7.76 -3.20 -10.19
C ASP A 37 -6.31 -3.32 -10.69
N ARG A 38 -5.49 -2.29 -10.48
CA ARG A 38 -4.05 -2.36 -10.72
C ARG A 38 -3.32 -2.98 -9.55
N GLU A 39 -2.37 -3.85 -9.87
CA GLU A 39 -1.44 -4.42 -8.90
C GLU A 39 -0.17 -3.58 -8.82
N ILE A 40 0.21 -3.19 -7.61
CA ILE A 40 1.44 -2.46 -7.35
C ILE A 40 2.38 -3.35 -6.53
N PRO A 41 3.63 -3.58 -6.98
CA PRO A 41 4.59 -4.36 -6.22
C PRO A 41 4.98 -3.62 -4.95
N VAL A 42 5.06 -4.36 -3.85
CA VAL A 42 5.47 -3.85 -2.54
C VAL A 42 6.83 -4.43 -2.19
N SER A 43 7.75 -3.58 -1.73
CA SER A 43 9.07 -4.07 -1.30
C SER A 43 8.93 -4.99 -0.09
N ARG A 44 9.56 -6.17 -0.15
CA ARG A 44 9.53 -7.18 0.92
C ARG A 44 9.92 -6.62 2.29
N GLN A 45 10.92 -5.73 2.33
CA GLN A 45 11.37 -5.10 3.58
C GLN A 45 10.32 -4.15 4.17
N LYS A 46 9.52 -3.50 3.32
CA LYS A 46 8.51 -2.52 3.73
C LYS A 46 7.11 -3.13 3.91
N ARG A 47 6.94 -4.40 3.54
CA ARG A 47 5.64 -5.08 3.55
C ARG A 47 4.95 -5.01 4.91
N ASN A 48 5.67 -5.37 5.98
CA ASN A 48 5.08 -5.41 7.33
C ASN A 48 4.64 -4.02 7.79
N GLU A 49 5.44 -3.00 7.50
CA GLU A 49 5.12 -1.59 7.80
C GLU A 49 3.88 -1.13 7.03
N ILE A 50 3.85 -1.35 5.72
CA ILE A 50 2.73 -0.95 4.84
C ILE A 50 1.45 -1.68 5.21
N ASN A 51 1.53 -2.98 5.51
CA ASN A 51 0.39 -3.77 5.97
C ASN A 51 -0.17 -3.20 7.28
N GLY A 52 0.67 -2.87 8.25
CA GLY A 52 0.23 -2.27 9.51
C GLY A 52 -0.42 -0.90 9.32
N ILE A 53 0.15 -0.05 8.47
CA ILE A 53 -0.42 1.26 8.11
C ILE A 53 -1.80 1.10 7.47
N LEU A 54 -1.93 0.17 6.52
CA LEU A 54 -3.18 -0.06 5.80
C LEU A 54 -4.24 -0.76 6.65
N GLU A 55 -3.87 -1.73 7.48
CA GLU A 55 -4.78 -2.36 8.45
C GLU A 55 -5.31 -1.30 9.43
N SER A 56 -4.45 -0.42 9.97
CA SER A 56 -4.87 0.71 10.80
C SER A 56 -5.85 1.64 10.05
N MET A 57 -5.50 2.07 8.83
CA MET A 57 -6.36 2.94 8.03
C MET A 57 -7.73 2.32 7.66
N LEU A 58 -7.79 1.00 7.48
CA LEU A 58 -9.04 0.28 7.16
C LEU A 58 -9.89 0.02 8.40
N LEU A 59 -9.29 -0.13 9.59
CA LEU A 59 -9.99 -0.33 10.86
C LEU A 59 -10.62 0.95 11.42
N PHE A 60 -10.08 2.12 11.08
CA PHE A 60 -10.62 3.43 11.49
C PHE A 60 -11.62 4.03 10.49
N LYS A 61 -12.19 3.22 9.60
CA LYS A 61 -13.22 3.61 8.62
C LYS A 61 -14.58 3.04 9.01
#